data_AF-A0A970YEX3-F1
#
_entry.id   AF-A0A970YEX3-F1
#
_cell.length_a   1.000
_cell.length_b   1.000
_cell.length_c   1.000
_cell.angle_alpha   90.00
_cell.angle_beta   90.00
_cell.angle_gamma   90.00
#
_symmetry.space_group_name_H-M   'P 1'
#
loop_
_entity.id
_entity.type
_entity.pdbx_description
1 polymer ?
#
loop_
_entity_poly.entity_id
_entity_poly.type
_entity_poly.pdbx_seq_one_letter_code
_entity_poly.pdbx_strand_id
1 'polypeptide(L)'
;CWLGALPYAHRASATCRLESGALDLVEVPVSSHPAERFSTRANFDPRDPRPDSDFAPDTYREIVDAAVHEMALIAPPVAAFVILTHNTIDYGSPAEPRRAHLVAMLRRLRGKESQGWQVTPATLTDVRCALVGG
;
A
#
# COMPACT_ATOMS: atom_id res chain seq x y z
N CYS A 1 -7.70 -4.98 -14.49
CA CYS A 1 -6.30 -5.14 -14.92
C CYS A 1 -5.60 -3.78 -14.78
N TRP A 2 -4.73 -3.64 -13.78
CA TRP A 2 -3.91 -2.44 -13.48
C TRP A 2 -2.44 -2.64 -13.89
N LEU A 3 -2.21 -3.52 -14.87
CA LEU A 3 -0.88 -3.83 -15.37
C LEU A 3 -0.23 -2.54 -15.91
N GLY A 4 0.95 -2.20 -15.39
CA GLY A 4 1.68 -1.00 -15.76
C GLY A 4 1.23 0.30 -15.09
N ALA A 5 0.29 0.25 -14.14
CA ALA A 5 -0.09 1.44 -13.38
C ALA A 5 1.01 1.86 -12.40
N LEU A 6 1.09 3.15 -12.09
CA LEU A 6 2.04 3.66 -11.11
C LEU A 6 1.74 3.07 -9.72
N PRO A 7 2.75 2.55 -8.99
CA PRO A 7 2.54 1.86 -7.72
C PRO A 7 2.50 2.79 -6.50
N TYR A 8 2.33 4.10 -6.71
CA TYR A 8 2.36 5.12 -5.66
C TYR A 8 1.24 6.14 -5.85
N ALA A 9 0.92 6.89 -4.79
CA ALA A 9 -0.12 7.90 -4.84
C ALA A 9 0.27 9.06 -5.77
N HIS A 10 -0.62 9.44 -6.69
CA HIS A 10 -0.33 10.47 -7.69
C HIS A 10 -1.60 11.20 -8.14
N ARG A 11 -1.43 12.37 -8.77
CA ARG A 11 -2.52 13.09 -9.43
C ARG A 11 -2.93 12.34 -10.70
N ALA A 12 -4.22 12.18 -10.93
CA ALA A 12 -4.74 11.44 -12.08
C ALA A 12 -4.45 12.18 -13.40
N SER A 13 -4.22 11.41 -14.47
CA SER A 13 -4.20 11.92 -15.85
C SER A 13 -5.58 11.89 -16.47
N ALA A 14 -5.92 12.95 -17.21
CA ALA A 14 -7.18 13.05 -17.94
C ALA A 14 -7.22 12.11 -19.16
N THR A 15 -6.06 11.61 -19.60
CA THR A 15 -5.91 10.90 -20.87
C THR A 15 -5.42 9.46 -20.71
N CYS A 16 -4.68 9.13 -19.65
CA CYS A 16 -4.16 7.78 -19.45
C CYS A 16 -4.01 7.43 -17.95
N ARG A 17 -4.75 6.43 -17.49
CA ARG A 17 -4.71 5.94 -16.09
C ARG A 17 -3.39 5.25 -15.66
N LEU A 18 -2.40 5.19 -16.54
CA LEU A 18 -1.11 4.52 -16.26
C LEU A 18 0.02 5.51 -15.99
N GLU A 19 -0.28 6.81 -16.06
CA GLU A 19 0.66 7.90 -15.87
C GLU A 19 0.12 8.91 -14.86
N SER A 20 1.02 9.64 -14.22
CA SER A 20 0.66 10.80 -13.41
C SER A 20 0.20 11.94 -14.31
N GLY A 21 -0.80 12.68 -13.86
CA GLY A 21 -1.30 13.87 -14.54
C GLY A 21 -1.38 15.09 -13.63
N ALA A 22 -2.33 15.95 -13.94
CA ALA A 22 -2.49 17.26 -13.32
C ALA A 22 -3.93 17.55 -12.87
N LEU A 23 -4.77 16.52 -12.72
CA LEU A 23 -6.10 16.68 -12.16
C LEU A 23 -6.06 16.80 -10.63
N ASP A 24 -7.09 17.41 -10.05
CA ASP A 24 -7.30 17.43 -8.59
C ASP A 24 -7.92 16.12 -8.05
N LEU A 25 -8.25 15.22 -8.98
CA LEU A 25 -8.49 13.81 -8.71
C LEU A 25 -7.14 13.13 -8.47
N VAL A 26 -7.03 12.33 -7.40
CA VAL A 26 -5.84 11.56 -7.06
C VAL A 26 -6.13 10.08 -7.10
N GLU A 27 -5.16 9.31 -7.57
CA GLU A 27 -5.17 7.85 -7.49
C GLU A 27 -4.27 7.41 -6.33
N VAL A 28 -4.78 6.50 -5.49
CA VAL A 28 -4.05 5.91 -4.37
C VAL A 28 -4.10 4.38 -4.53
N PRO A 29 -3.06 3.78 -5.15
CA PRO A 29 -3.03 2.34 -5.37
C PRO A 29 -2.98 1.55 -4.07
N VAL A 30 -3.62 0.39 -4.06
CA VAL A 30 -3.47 -0.60 -2.98
C VAL A 30 -2.03 -1.12 -3.02
N SER A 31 -1.37 -1.17 -1.87
CA SER A 31 -0.01 -1.70 -1.79
C SER A 31 0.00 -3.19 -2.11
N SER A 32 1.04 -3.66 -2.77
CA SER A 32 1.23 -5.06 -3.15
C SER A 32 2.70 -5.37 -3.31
N HIS A 33 3.06 -6.64 -3.29
CA HIS A 33 4.44 -7.08 -3.47
C HIS A 33 4.96 -6.68 -4.87
N PRO A 34 6.01 -5.84 -4.97
CA PRO A 34 6.48 -5.31 -6.27
C PRO A 34 6.87 -6.38 -7.29
N ALA A 35 7.58 -7.42 -6.86
CA ALA A 35 8.03 -8.51 -7.73
C ALA A 35 6.89 -9.34 -8.34
N GLU A 36 5.66 -9.12 -7.87
CA GLU A 36 4.49 -9.87 -8.27
C GLU A 36 3.60 -9.08 -9.20
N ARG A 37 3.71 -7.76 -9.34
CA ARG A 37 2.74 -6.97 -10.12
C ARG A 37 2.68 -7.28 -11.63
N PHE A 38 3.61 -8.08 -12.13
CA PHE A 38 3.65 -8.55 -13.51
C PHE A 38 3.57 -10.07 -13.55
N SER A 39 2.58 -10.59 -14.26
CA SER A 39 2.41 -12.02 -14.46
C SER A 39 1.80 -12.30 -15.83
N THR A 40 2.23 -13.38 -16.46
CA THR A 40 1.66 -13.88 -17.72
C THR A 40 0.44 -14.79 -17.49
N ARG A 41 0.04 -15.03 -16.23
CA ARG A 41 -1.11 -15.86 -15.88
C ARG A 41 -2.42 -15.08 -16.06
N ALA A 42 -3.46 -15.75 -16.59
CA ALA A 42 -4.75 -15.13 -16.89
C ALA A 42 -5.52 -14.62 -15.65
N ASN A 43 -5.35 -15.27 -14.49
CA ASN A 43 -5.97 -14.89 -13.22
C ASN A 43 -4.88 -14.67 -12.17
N PHE A 44 -4.36 -13.45 -12.13
CA PHE A 44 -3.26 -13.11 -11.26
C PHE A 44 -3.61 -11.92 -10.38
N ASP A 45 -3.48 -12.10 -9.07
CA ASP A 45 -3.60 -11.05 -8.06
C ASP A 45 -2.29 -11.07 -7.25
N PRO A 46 -1.49 -9.98 -7.27
CA PRO A 46 -0.25 -9.94 -6.50
C PRO A 46 -0.58 -9.99 -5.01
N ARG A 47 0.30 -10.61 -4.21
CA ARG A 47 0.15 -10.59 -2.75
C ARG A 47 0.07 -9.15 -2.25
N ASP A 48 -0.96 -8.85 -1.48
CA ASP A 48 -1.22 -7.53 -0.91
C ASP A 48 -1.36 -7.62 0.63
N PRO A 49 -1.36 -6.48 1.35
CA PRO A 49 -1.32 -6.49 2.81
C PRO A 49 -2.72 -6.64 3.42
N ARG A 50 -3.65 -7.37 2.81
CA ARG A 50 -4.93 -7.73 3.42
C ARG A 50 -4.73 -8.75 4.57
N PRO A 51 -5.08 -8.43 5.83
CA PRO A 51 -4.89 -9.35 6.96
C PRO A 51 -5.71 -10.65 6.87
N ASP A 52 -6.72 -10.70 6.00
CA ASP A 52 -7.64 -11.82 5.81
C ASP A 52 -7.30 -12.71 4.60
N SER A 53 -6.21 -12.43 3.89
CA SER A 53 -5.67 -13.30 2.84
C SER A 53 -5.01 -14.59 3.35
N ASP A 54 -4.91 -14.77 4.68
CA ASP A 54 -4.42 -15.97 5.35
C ASP A 54 -3.00 -16.39 4.91
N PHE A 55 -2.14 -15.41 4.64
CA PHE A 55 -0.74 -15.68 4.36
C PHE A 55 0.03 -16.02 5.64
N ALA A 56 1.14 -16.75 5.49
CA ALA A 56 2.11 -16.91 6.56
C ALA A 56 2.56 -15.53 7.10
N PRO A 57 2.79 -15.35 8.41
CA PRO A 57 3.17 -14.06 8.99
C PRO A 57 4.38 -13.38 8.33
N ASP A 58 5.38 -14.16 7.90
CA ASP A 58 6.57 -13.62 7.24
C ASP A 58 6.27 -13.05 5.85
N THR A 59 5.27 -13.57 5.13
CA THR A 59 4.81 -13.01 3.85
C THR A 59 4.36 -11.56 4.00
N TYR A 60 3.62 -11.23 5.07
CA TYR A 60 3.20 -9.86 5.32
C TYR A 60 4.40 -8.92 5.57
N ARG A 61 5.45 -9.42 6.23
CA ARG A 61 6.68 -8.66 6.46
C ARG A 61 7.42 -8.41 5.15
N GLU A 62 7.52 -9.42 4.29
CA GLU A 62 8.10 -9.31 2.95
C GLU A 62 7.39 -8.25 2.11
N ILE A 63 6.04 -8.24 2.11
CA ILE A 63 5.25 -7.24 1.37
C ILE A 63 5.60 -5.82 1.86
N VAL A 64 5.60 -5.59 3.18
CA VAL A 64 5.96 -4.28 3.75
C VAL A 64 7.37 -3.88 3.36
N ASP A 65 8.34 -4.79 3.50
CA ASP A 65 9.74 -4.50 3.23
C ASP A 65 10.00 -4.20 1.75
N ALA A 66 9.44 -5.01 0.86
CA ALA A 66 9.62 -4.84 -0.57
C ALA A 66 8.94 -3.57 -1.08
N ALA A 67 7.72 -3.27 -0.63
CA ALA A 67 7.02 -2.05 -1.03
C ALA A 67 7.71 -0.78 -0.53
N VAL A 68 8.16 -0.75 0.73
CA VAL A 68 8.90 0.40 1.28
C VAL A 68 10.25 0.56 0.57
N HIS A 69 10.94 -0.54 0.25
CA HIS A 69 12.18 -0.49 -0.53
C HIS A 69 11.93 0.09 -1.93
N GLU A 70 10.88 -0.33 -2.62
CA GLU A 70 10.50 0.22 -3.91
C GLU A 70 10.19 1.73 -3.81
N MET A 71 9.44 2.16 -2.81
CA MET A 71 9.18 3.59 -2.59
C MET A 71 10.46 4.39 -2.35
N ALA A 72 11.46 3.80 -1.68
CA ALA A 72 12.77 4.42 -1.51
C ALA A 72 13.49 4.64 -2.85
N LEU A 73 13.36 3.67 -3.77
CA LEU A 73 13.98 3.73 -5.10
C LEU A 73 13.25 4.71 -6.03
N ILE A 74 11.92 4.70 -6.00
CA ILE A 74 11.08 5.57 -6.83
C ILE A 74 11.09 7.01 -6.33
N ALA A 75 11.18 7.21 -5.01
CA ALA A 75 11.03 8.50 -4.33
C ALA A 75 9.78 9.28 -4.78
N PRO A 76 8.57 8.70 -4.62
CA PRO A 76 7.35 9.37 -5.05
C PRO A 76 7.09 10.64 -4.22
N PRO A 77 6.35 11.63 -4.77
CA PRO A 77 5.99 12.84 -4.02
C PRO A 77 5.29 12.54 -2.69
N VAL A 78 4.47 11.49 -2.68
CA VAL A 78 3.85 10.95 -1.46
C VAL A 78 4.02 9.43 -1.43
N ALA A 79 4.79 8.95 -0.45
CA ALA A 79 4.96 7.52 -0.18
C ALA A 79 3.82 7.02 0.71
N ALA A 80 2.84 6.32 0.12
CA ALA A 80 1.68 5.79 0.83
C ALA A 80 1.68 4.25 0.82
N PHE A 81 1.58 3.64 2.00
CA PHE A 81 1.35 2.21 2.14
C PHE A 81 -0.08 1.95 2.60
N VAL A 82 -0.86 1.23 1.79
CA VAL A 82 -2.30 1.02 1.99
C VAL A 82 -2.55 -0.41 2.45
N ILE A 83 -3.15 -0.56 3.63
CA ILE A 83 -3.66 -1.82 4.17
C ILE A 83 -5.18 -1.82 3.99
N LEU A 84 -5.71 -2.84 3.31
CA LEU A 84 -7.15 -3.04 3.20
C LEU A 84 -7.67 -3.92 4.34
N THR A 85 -8.82 -3.55 4.91
CA THR A 85 -9.49 -4.30 5.97
C THR A 85 -10.99 -4.39 5.71
N HIS A 86 -11.63 -5.44 6.20
CA HIS A 86 -13.08 -5.60 6.15
C HIS A 86 -13.72 -5.33 7.52
N ASN A 87 -14.82 -4.57 7.53
CA ASN A 87 -15.60 -4.26 8.74
C ASN A 87 -16.38 -5.47 9.28
N THR A 88 -16.35 -6.61 8.57
CA THR A 88 -16.91 -7.88 9.03
C THR A 88 -16.01 -8.61 10.02
N ILE A 89 -14.79 -8.12 10.25
CA ILE A 89 -13.78 -8.69 11.15
C ILE A 89 -13.59 -7.75 12.34
N ASP A 90 -13.68 -8.29 13.56
CA ASP A 90 -13.47 -7.52 14.79
C ASP A 90 -11.98 -7.46 15.15
N TYR A 91 -11.28 -6.48 14.57
CA TYR A 91 -9.88 -6.19 14.89
C TYR A 91 -9.65 -5.62 16.30
N GLY A 92 -10.73 -5.29 17.05
CA GLY A 92 -10.65 -4.88 18.44
C GLY A 92 -10.45 -6.05 19.40
N SER A 93 -10.96 -7.23 19.04
CA SER A 93 -10.89 -8.44 19.86
C SER A 93 -9.50 -9.10 19.82
N PRO A 94 -8.85 -9.39 20.97
CA PRO A 94 -7.65 -10.21 21.02
C PRO A 94 -7.84 -11.65 20.55
N ALA A 95 -9.08 -12.14 20.49
CA ALA A 95 -9.40 -13.49 20.03
C ALA A 95 -9.48 -13.59 18.50
N GLU A 96 -9.53 -12.46 17.78
CA GLU A 96 -9.51 -12.44 16.31
C GLU A 96 -8.08 -12.70 15.79
N PRO A 97 -7.80 -13.84 15.13
CA PRO A 97 -6.45 -14.16 14.67
C PRO A 97 -5.91 -13.15 13.65
N ARG A 98 -6.76 -12.59 12.78
CA ARG A 98 -6.34 -11.63 11.73
C ARG A 98 -5.85 -10.31 12.32
N ARG A 99 -6.23 -10.00 13.57
CA ARG A 99 -5.65 -8.89 14.34
C ARG A 99 -4.14 -9.01 14.48
N ALA A 100 -3.61 -10.23 14.64
CA ALA A 100 -2.18 -10.43 14.77
C ALA A 100 -1.44 -10.03 13.48
N HIS A 101 -1.98 -10.36 12.30
CA HIS A 101 -1.42 -9.95 11.02
C HIS A 101 -1.43 -8.43 10.84
N LEU A 102 -2.56 -7.78 11.11
CA LEU A 102 -2.68 -6.32 11.04
C LEU A 102 -1.66 -5.64 11.97
N VAL A 103 -1.61 -6.06 13.23
CA VAL A 103 -0.68 -5.49 14.23
C VAL A 103 0.78 -5.74 13.83
N ALA A 104 1.11 -6.91 13.29
CA ALA A 104 2.45 -7.21 12.83
C ALA A 104 2.90 -6.29 11.68
N MET A 105 2.02 -6.04 10.70
CA MET A 105 2.31 -5.10 9.60
C MET A 105 2.49 -3.67 10.12
N LEU A 106 1.60 -3.20 11.01
CA LEU A 106 1.71 -1.87 11.61
C LEU A 106 3.01 -1.70 12.41
N ARG A 107 3.41 -2.72 13.18
CA ARG A 107 4.70 -2.72 13.89
C ARG A 107 5.88 -2.74 12.93
N ARG A 108 5.80 -3.49 11.83
CA ARG A 108 6.88 -3.54 10.83
C ARG A 108 7.05 -2.20 10.14
N LEU A 109 5.94 -1.54 9.78
CA LEU A 109 5.94 -0.18 9.23
C LEU A 109 6.57 0.80 10.23
N ARG A 110 6.10 0.84 11.48
CA ARG A 110 6.71 1.68 12.53
C ARG A 110 8.21 1.42 12.70
N GLY A 111 8.64 0.17 12.61
CA GLY A 111 10.07 -0.18 12.66
C GLY A 111 10.93 0.50 11.57
N LYS A 112 10.33 0.94 10.45
CA LYS A 112 11.04 1.69 9.40
C LYS A 112 11.49 3.08 9.84
N GLU A 113 10.97 3.60 10.96
CA GLU A 113 11.45 4.85 11.56
C GLU A 113 12.93 4.77 11.95
N SER A 114 13.41 3.59 12.36
CA SER A 114 14.85 3.34 12.59
C SER A 114 15.72 3.43 11.34
N GLN A 115 15.10 3.46 10.15
CA GLN A 115 15.74 3.53 8.84
C GLN A 115 15.56 4.92 8.20
N GLY A 116 15.12 5.92 8.97
CA GLY A 116 14.96 7.31 8.53
C GLY A 116 13.60 7.64 7.92
N TRP A 117 12.64 6.72 7.94
CA TRP A 117 11.26 7.03 7.53
C TRP A 117 10.50 7.77 8.62
N GLN A 118 9.56 8.62 8.23
CA GLN A 118 8.53 9.13 9.14
C GLN A 118 7.21 8.45 8.80
N VAL A 119 6.71 7.60 9.70
CA VAL A 119 5.48 6.85 9.46
C VAL A 119 4.31 7.55 10.14
N THR A 120 3.35 8.00 9.35
CA THR A 120 2.18 8.75 9.85
C THR A 120 0.90 8.07 9.38
N PRO A 121 -0.05 7.73 10.28
CA PRO A 121 -1.38 7.35 9.87
C PRO A 121 -2.04 8.50 9.10
N ALA A 122 -2.63 8.20 7.95
CA ALA A 122 -3.21 9.21 7.07
C ALA A 122 -4.57 8.73 6.54
N THR A 123 -5.48 9.68 6.35
CA THR A 123 -6.70 9.49 5.58
C THR A 123 -6.42 9.69 4.08
N LEU A 124 -7.34 9.25 3.22
CA LEU A 124 -7.26 9.57 1.79
C LEU A 124 -7.32 11.09 1.53
N THR A 125 -7.99 11.85 2.41
CA THR A 125 -8.01 13.31 2.35
C THR A 125 -6.62 13.90 2.60
N ASP A 126 -5.89 13.39 3.60
CA ASP A 126 -4.52 13.84 3.89
C ASP A 126 -3.58 13.58 2.72
N VAL A 127 -3.68 12.39 2.10
CA VAL A 127 -2.92 12.02 0.89
C VAL A 127 -3.24 12.96 -0.26
N ARG A 128 -4.52 13.26 -0.50
CA ARG A 128 -4.93 14.22 -1.53
C ARG A 128 -4.37 15.61 -1.26
N CYS A 129 -4.47 16.10 -0.03
CA CYS A 129 -3.94 17.40 0.37
C CYS A 129 -2.43 17.48 0.15
N ALA A 130 -1.68 16.42 0.45
CA ALA A 130 -0.24 16.38 0.20
C ALA A 130 0.14 16.39 -1.29
N LEU A 131 -0.74 15.89 -2.19
CA LEU A 131 -0.50 15.84 -3.64
C LEU A 131 -0.96 17.09 -4.40
N VAL A 132 -1.99 17.78 -3.91
CA VAL A 132 -2.63 18.91 -4.61
C VAL A 132 -2.39 20.26 -3.92
N GLY A 133 -2.16 20.26 -2.60
CA GLY A 133 -1.98 21.47 -1.79
C GLY A 133 -0.53 21.97 -1.70
N GLY A 134 0.37 21.47 -2.55
CA GLY A 134 1.75 21.93 -2.71
C GLY A 134 1.92 22.88 -3.87
#